data_AF-A0A2J0LDT2-F1
#
_entry.id   AF-A0A2J0LDT2-F1
#
_cell.length_a   1.000
_cell.length_b   1.000
_cell.length_c   1.000
_cell.angle_alpha   90.00
_cell.angle_beta   90.00
_cell.angle_gamma   90.00
#
_symmetry.space_group_name_H-M   'P 1'
#
loop_
_entity.id
_entity.type
_entity.pdbx_description
1 polymer ?
#
loop_
_entity_poly.entity_id
_entity_poly.type
_entity_poly.pdbx_seq_one_letter_code
_entity_poly.pdbx_strand_id
1 'polypeptide(L)'
;MEHFIVDLSVILVGAAALSYAAVLLKQPVILAYIVCGVLAGPWGFKFIERMELIDAISHLGIALLLFLAGLALPPQKLLKL
;
A
#
# COMPACT_ATOMS: atom_id res chain seq x y z
N MET A 1 -19.25 -9.66 0.49
CA MET A 1 -18.75 -9.02 -0.76
C MET A 1 -18.82 -7.51 -0.65
N GLU A 2 -19.96 -6.92 -0.27
CA GLU A 2 -20.12 -5.45 -0.21
C GLU A 2 -19.18 -4.76 0.78
N HIS A 3 -19.05 -5.30 2.00
CA HIS A 3 -18.13 -4.74 3.01
C HIS A 3 -16.66 -4.71 2.57
N PHE A 4 -16.22 -5.70 1.78
CA PHE A 4 -14.83 -5.75 1.30
C PHE A 4 -14.51 -4.63 0.30
N ILE A 5 -15.45 -4.33 -0.61
CA ILE A 5 -15.27 -3.24 -1.58
C ILE A 5 -15.21 -1.89 -0.85
N VAL A 6 -15.99 -1.74 0.22
CA VAL A 6 -15.96 -0.55 1.08
C VAL A 6 -14.60 -0.44 1.78
N ASP A 7 -14.10 -1.52 2.40
CA ASP A 7 -12.79 -1.53 3.06
C ASP A 7 -11.67 -1.13 2.10
N LEU A 8 -11.66 -1.73 0.90
CA LEU A 8 -10.67 -1.43 -0.13
C LEU A 8 -10.80 0.01 -0.63
N SER A 9 -12.02 0.50 -0.83
CA SER A 9 -12.28 1.88 -1.25
C SER A 9 -11.79 2.88 -0.21
N VAL A 10 -12.05 2.65 1.08
CA VAL A 10 -11.59 3.49 2.18
C VAL A 10 -10.07 3.54 2.23
N ILE A 11 -9.39 2.41 2.07
CA ILE A 11 -7.92 2.36 2.06
C ILE A 11 -7.36 3.09 0.84
N LEU A 12 -7.90 2.87 -0.36
CA LEU A 12 -7.40 3.49 -1.59
C LEU A 12 -7.66 5.00 -1.62
N VAL A 13 -8.88 5.43 -1.29
CA VAL A 13 -9.26 6.85 -1.25
C VAL A 13 -8.55 7.57 -0.11
N GLY A 14 -8.49 6.95 1.07
CA GLY A 14 -7.76 7.48 2.21
C GLY A 14 -6.27 7.66 1.91
N ALA A 15 -5.64 6.64 1.30
CA ALA A 15 -4.24 6.71 0.92
C ALA A 15 -4.01 7.79 -0.14
N ALA A 16 -4.90 7.93 -1.13
CA ALA A 16 -4.80 8.96 -2.16
C ALA A 16 -4.92 10.38 -1.57
N ALA A 17 -5.91 10.61 -0.71
CA ALA A 17 -6.14 11.90 -0.05
C ALA A 17 -4.96 12.29 0.86
N LEU A 18 -4.47 11.36 1.68
CA LEU A 18 -3.31 11.59 2.55
C LEU A 18 -2.02 11.77 1.75
N SER A 19 -1.85 11.03 0.64
CA SER A 19 -0.69 11.21 -0.24
C SER A 19 -0.69 12.59 -0.88
N TYR A 20 -1.86 13.07 -1.33
CA TYR A 20 -1.99 14.41 -1.86
C TYR A 20 -1.64 15.47 -0.80
N ALA A 21 -2.14 15.33 0.42
CA ALA A 21 -1.79 16.20 1.54
C ALA A 21 -0.29 16.14 1.87
N ALA A 22 0.33 14.95 1.87
CA ALA A 22 1.75 14.77 2.12
C ALA A 22 2.62 15.44 1.06
N VAL A 23 2.24 15.35 -0.22
CA VAL A 23 2.93 16.05 -1.31
C VAL A 23 2.85 17.56 -1.11
N LEU A 24 1.69 18.09 -0.72
CA LEU A 24 1.52 19.52 -0.43
C LEU A 24 2.40 19.98 0.75
N LEU A 25 2.52 19.12 1.77
CA LEU A 25 3.37 19.34 2.94
C LEU A 25 4.85 19.01 2.70
N LYS A 26 5.24 18.63 1.47
CA LYS A 26 6.59 18.19 1.09
C LYS A 26 7.11 16.98 1.89
N GLN A 27 6.23 16.14 2.39
CA GLN A 27 6.59 14.91 3.08
C GLN A 27 6.74 13.74 2.09
N PRO A 28 7.65 12.79 2.36
CA PRO A 28 7.73 11.54 1.62
C PRO A 28 6.37 10.83 1.57
N VAL A 29 5.92 10.45 0.37
CA VAL A 29 4.61 9.82 0.14
C VAL A 29 4.47 8.52 0.94
N ILE A 30 5.57 7.82 1.19
CA ILE A 30 5.59 6.59 2.00
C ILE A 30 5.00 6.82 3.42
N LEU A 31 5.21 8.01 4.00
CA LEU A 31 4.67 8.35 5.32
C LEU A 31 3.14 8.45 5.29
N ALA A 32 2.58 8.98 4.20
CA ALA A 32 1.15 9.07 4.02
C ALA A 32 0.49 7.69 4.00
N TYR A 33 1.11 6.70 3.35
CA TYR A 33 0.62 5.32 3.33
C TYR A 33 0.63 4.69 4.72
N ILE A 34 1.71 4.89 5.49
CA ILE A 34 1.82 4.37 6.85
C ILE A 34 0.76 5.01 7.76
N VAL A 35 0.61 6.34 7.71
CA VAL A 35 -0.39 7.07 8.49
C VAL A 35 -1.80 6.62 8.11
N CYS A 36 -2.09 6.46 6.81
CA CYS A 36 -3.36 5.95 6.34
C CYS A 36 -3.66 4.56 6.91
N GLY A 37 -2.68 3.65 6.87
CA GLY A 37 -2.82 2.30 7.41
C GLY A 37 -3.04 2.28 8.92
N VAL A 38 -2.34 3.14 9.67
CA VAL A 38 -2.54 3.28 11.13
C VAL A 38 -3.92 3.83 11.45
N LEU A 39 -4.41 4.82 10.70
CA LEU A 39 -5.73 5.42 10.88
C LEU A 39 -6.88 4.49 10.46
N ALA A 40 -6.71 3.74 9.38
CA ALA A 40 -7.72 2.78 8.91
C ALA A 40 -7.68 1.46 9.70
N GLY A 41 -6.53 1.14 10.29
CA GLY A 41 -6.30 -0.07 11.07
C GLY A 41 -6.90 -0.05 12.48
N PRO A 42 -6.58 -1.06 13.30
CA PRO A 42 -7.21 -1.29 14.60
C PRO A 42 -6.82 -0.27 15.68
N TRP A 43 -5.72 0.46 15.47
CA TRP A 43 -5.30 1.58 16.32
C TRP A 43 -5.96 2.92 15.95
N GLY A 44 -6.63 3.00 14.81
CA GLY A 44 -7.41 4.17 14.40
C GLY A 44 -8.91 3.91 14.54
N PHE A 45 -9.64 4.05 13.44
CA PHE A 45 -11.11 4.00 13.43
C PHE A 45 -11.69 2.56 13.43
N LYS A 46 -10.85 1.51 13.43
CA LYS A 46 -11.30 0.10 13.39
C LYS A 46 -12.28 -0.21 12.24
N PHE A 47 -12.20 0.52 11.13
CA PHE A 47 -13.10 0.31 9.98
C PHE A 47 -12.89 -1.04 9.29
N ILE A 48 -11.69 -1.62 9.42
CA ILE A 48 -11.31 -2.85 8.73
C ILE A 48 -11.66 -4.06 9.60
N GLU A 49 -12.75 -4.75 9.27
CA GLU A 49 -13.20 -5.95 9.99
C GLU A 49 -12.51 -7.24 9.51
N ARG A 50 -12.04 -7.29 8.26
CA ARG A 50 -11.45 -8.50 7.65
C ARG A 50 -10.04 -8.27 7.11
N MET A 51 -9.04 -8.42 7.99
CA MET A 51 -7.62 -8.32 7.62
C MET A 51 -7.15 -9.43 6.66
N GLU A 52 -7.74 -10.63 6.71
CA GLU A 52 -7.26 -11.79 5.93
C GLU A 52 -7.24 -11.56 4.41
N LEU A 53 -8.28 -10.90 3.87
CA LEU A 53 -8.35 -10.62 2.43
C LEU A 53 -7.38 -9.51 2.02
N ILE A 54 -7.22 -8.48 2.86
CA ILE A 54 -6.27 -7.39 2.62
C ILE A 54 -4.84 -7.92 2.67
N ASP A 55 -4.55 -8.86 3.57
CA ASP A 55 -3.24 -9.50 3.68
C ASP A 55 -2.91 -10.33 2.43
N ALA A 56 -3.86 -11.11 1.93
CA ALA A 56 -3.69 -11.88 0.69
C ALA A 56 -3.42 -10.98 -0.53
N ILE A 57 -4.16 -9.87 -0.66
CA ILE A 57 -3.97 -8.91 -1.75
C ILE A 57 -2.65 -8.16 -1.60
N SER A 58 -2.25 -7.81 -0.38
CA SER A 58 -0.99 -7.14 -0.09
C SER A 58 0.20 -8.04 -0.44
N HIS A 59 0.14 -9.33 -0.09
CA HIS A 59 1.14 -10.32 -0.48
C HIS A 59 1.27 -10.40 -2.01
N LEU A 60 0.14 -10.47 -2.72
CA LEU A 60 0.12 -10.49 -4.18
C LEU A 60 0.74 -9.20 -4.75
N GLY A 61 0.35 -8.03 -4.23
CA GLY A 61 0.87 -6.74 -4.67
C GLY A 61 2.38 -6.60 -4.48
N ILE A 62 2.91 -7.00 -3.32
CA ILE A 62 4.35 -6.98 -3.04
C ILE A 62 5.10 -7.96 -3.95
N ALA A 63 4.55 -9.17 -4.16
CA ALA A 63 5.15 -10.14 -5.08
C ALA A 63 5.24 -9.59 -6.51
N LEU A 64 4.19 -8.93 -7.01
CA LEU A 64 4.20 -8.26 -8.31
C LEU A 64 5.20 -7.09 -8.37
N LEU A 65 5.29 -6.28 -7.32
CA LEU A 65 6.27 -5.19 -7.24
C LEU A 65 7.71 -5.70 -7.28
N LEU A 66 8.01 -6.75 -6.52
CA LEU A 66 9.34 -7.37 -6.50
C LEU A 66 9.66 -8.08 -7.83
N PHE A 67 8.66 -8.71 -8.45
CA PHE A 67 8.80 -9.29 -9.78
C PHE A 67 9.12 -8.21 -10.82
N LEU A 68 8.39 -7.09 -10.81
CA LEU A 68 8.63 -5.97 -11.70
C LEU A 68 10.00 -5.31 -11.44
N ALA A 69 10.38 -5.15 -10.17
CA ALA A 69 11.70 -4.66 -9.79
C ALA A 69 12.82 -5.59 -10.27
N GLY A 70 12.59 -6.91 -10.21
CA GLY A 70 13.47 -7.93 -10.77
C GLY A 70 13.58 -7.83 -12.29
N LEU A 71 12.47 -7.64 -13.00
CA LEU A 71 12.46 -7.43 -14.46
C LEU A 71 13.18 -6.14 -14.88
N ALA A 72 13.10 -5.09 -14.05
CA ALA A 72 13.78 -3.82 -14.31
C ALA A 72 15.30 -3.90 -14.07
N LEU A 73 15.80 -4.93 -13.39
CA LEU A 73 17.22 -5.10 -13.12
C LEU A 73 17.91 -5.82 -14.29
N PRO A 74 18.83 -5.16 -15.02
CA PRO A 74 19.53 -5.82 -16.12
C PRO A 74 20.41 -6.95 -15.57
N PRO A 75 20.27 -8.19 -16.08
CA PRO A 75 21.00 -9.36 -15.56
C PRO A 75 22.52 -9.22 -15.72
N GLN A 76 22.97 -8.38 -16.66
CA GLN A 76 24.38 -8.08 -16.88
C GLN A 76 25.03 -7.32 -15.72
N LYS A 77 24.26 -6.57 -14.92
CA LYS A 77 24.78 -5.90 -13.71
C LYS A 77 25.01 -6.88 -12.56
N LEU A 78 24.29 -8.01 -12.52
CA LEU A 78 24.48 -9.05 -11.52
C LEU A 78 25.70 -9.93 -11.80
N LEU A 79 25.99 -10.19 -13.08
CA LEU A 79 27.13 -11.02 -13.50
C LEU A 79 28.49 -10.27 -13.52
N LYS A 80 28.47 -8.94 -13.35
CA LYS A 80 29.68 -8.09 -13.29
C LYS A 80 30.14 -7.79 -11.86
N LEU A 81 29.48 -8.37 -10.86
CA LEU A 81 29.91 -8.37 -9.46
C LEU A 81 30.74 -9.63 -9.18
#